data_AF-A0A8X6VDD7-F1
#
_entry.id   AF-A0A8X6VDD7-F1
#
_cell.length_a   1.000
_cell.length_b   1.000
_cell.length_c   1.000
_cell.angle_alpha   90.00
_cell.angle_beta   90.00
_cell.angle_gamma   90.00
#
_symmetry.space_group_name_H-M   'P 1'
#
loop_
_entity.id
_entity.type
_entity.pdbx_description
1 polymer ?
#
loop_
_entity_poly.entity_id
_entity_poly.type
_entity_poly.pdbx_seq_one_letter_code
_entity_poly.pdbx_strand_id
1 'polypeptide(L)'
;MVWGGIPASGKSPFVFVEEGFIINQKVYRRDFIEAVLLPRDQKHVGNANRMLQQDSTPDCKAKKAKEWCKVNSPDMVSSEE
;
A
#
# COMPACT_ATOMS: atom_id res chain seq x y z
N MET A 1 -11.42 2.33 -12.13
CA MET A 1 -10.03 2.65 -11.69
C MET A 1 -9.34 1.34 -11.31
N VAL A 2 -8.01 1.22 -11.42
CA VAL A 2 -7.29 0.01 -11.02
C VAL A 2 -6.17 0.37 -10.06
N TRP A 3 -6.00 -0.45 -9.01
CA TRP A 3 -4.87 -0.35 -8.09
C TRP A 3 -4.00 -1.61 -8.20
N GLY A 4 -2.68 -1.44 -8.14
CA GLY A 4 -1.75 -2.57 -8.14
C GLY A 4 -0.39 -2.16 -7.62
N GLY A 5 0.21 -3.02 -6.80
CA GLY A 5 1.60 -2.95 -6.37
C GLY A 5 2.49 -3.82 -7.27
N ILE A 6 3.71 -3.35 -7.54
CA ILE A 6 4.71 -4.14 -8.27
C ILE A 6 5.91 -4.33 -7.34
N PRO A 7 5.90 -5.36 -6.47
CA PRO A 7 7.08 -5.70 -5.68
C PRO A 7 8.10 -6.48 -6.51
N ALA A 8 9.35 -6.53 -6.03
CA ALA A 8 10.44 -7.29 -6.66
C ALA A 8 10.15 -8.80 -6.79
N SER A 9 9.30 -9.34 -5.91
CA SER A 9 8.84 -10.73 -5.92
C SER A 9 7.77 -11.04 -6.99
N GLY A 10 7.42 -10.07 -7.85
CA GLY A 10 6.46 -10.23 -8.95
C GLY A 10 5.15 -9.44 -8.74
N LYS A 11 4.27 -9.38 -9.74
CA LYS A 11 3.08 -8.50 -9.77
C LYS A 11 2.03 -8.80 -8.70
N SER A 12 1.58 -7.80 -7.92
CA SER A 12 0.41 -7.92 -7.04
C SER A 12 -0.85 -8.28 -7.83
N PRO A 13 -1.88 -8.88 -7.19
CA PRO A 13 -3.20 -8.90 -7.80
C PRO A 13 -3.62 -7.46 -8.08
N PHE A 14 -4.24 -7.23 -9.24
CA PHE A 14 -4.87 -5.95 -9.54
C PHE A 14 -6.21 -5.88 -8.80
N VAL A 15 -6.45 -4.76 -8.13
CA VAL A 15 -7.73 -4.46 -7.50
C VAL A 15 -8.50 -3.53 -8.42
N PHE A 16 -9.62 -4.04 -8.94
CA PHE A 16 -10.53 -3.26 -9.77
C PHE A 16 -11.48 -2.50 -8.87
N VAL A 17 -11.47 -1.17 -9.03
CA VAL A 17 -12.32 -0.26 -8.27
C VAL A 17 -13.48 0.15 -9.16
N GLU A 18 -14.68 0.00 -8.61
CA GLU A 18 -15.95 0.30 -9.26
C GLU A 18 -15.96 1.74 -9.81
N GLU A 19 -16.67 1.92 -10.93
CA GLU A 19 -16.79 3.22 -11.57
C GLU A 19 -17.51 4.22 -10.66
N GLY A 20 -17.03 5.46 -10.61
CA GLY A 20 -17.56 6.50 -9.73
C GLY A 20 -17.15 6.38 -8.25
N PHE A 21 -16.45 5.30 -7.86
CA PHE A 21 -16.01 5.12 -6.48
C PHE A 21 -14.78 5.98 -6.15
N ILE A 22 -14.91 6.81 -5.11
CA ILE A 22 -13.82 7.67 -4.62
C ILE A 22 -13.01 6.92 -3.58
N ILE A 23 -11.74 6.65 -3.89
CA ILE A 23 -10.80 6.13 -2.89
C ILE A 23 -10.47 7.26 -1.93
N ASN A 24 -10.85 7.09 -0.67
CA ASN A 24 -10.36 7.93 0.42
C ASN A 24 -9.30 7.19 1.24
N GLN A 25 -8.64 7.90 2.15
CA GLN A 25 -7.60 7.34 3.03
C GLN A 25 -7.98 6.05 3.78
N LYS A 26 -9.25 5.90 4.20
CA LYS A 26 -9.70 4.70 4.94
C LYS A 26 -9.82 3.50 4.03
N VAL A 27 -10.44 3.70 2.86
CA VAL A 27 -10.51 2.69 1.79
C VAL A 27 -9.11 2.29 1.38
N TYR A 28 -8.24 3.28 1.13
CA TYR A 28 -6.87 3.04 0.70
C TYR A 28 -6.11 2.11 1.64
N ARG A 29 -6.17 2.42 2.94
CA ARG A 29 -5.53 1.63 3.97
C ARG A 29 -6.14 0.24 4.10
N ARG A 30 -7.46 0.11 4.24
CA ARG A 30 -8.08 -1.21 4.46
C ARG A 30 -8.00 -2.09 3.22
N ASP A 31 -8.44 -1.57 2.09
CA ASP A 31 -8.78 -2.40 0.94
C ASP A 31 -7.58 -2.65 0.03
N PHE A 32 -6.54 -1.81 0.12
CA PHE A 32 -5.32 -1.99 -0.66
C PHE A 32 -4.10 -2.34 0.20
N ILE A 33 -3.83 -1.55 1.24
CA ILE A 33 -2.64 -1.81 2.09
C ILE A 33 -2.85 -3.07 2.93
N GLU A 34 -3.88 -3.10 3.78
CA GLU A 34 -4.12 -4.18 4.73
C GLU A 34 -4.58 -5.47 4.04
N ALA A 35 -5.52 -5.38 3.10
CA ALA A 35 -6.10 -6.55 2.47
C ALA A 35 -5.23 -7.17 1.36
N VAL A 36 -4.38 -6.38 0.68
CA VAL A 36 -3.64 -6.87 -0.51
C VAL A 36 -2.13 -6.79 -0.34
N LEU A 37 -1.59 -5.64 0.08
CA LEU A 37 -0.16 -5.45 0.16
C LEU A 37 0.46 -6.27 1.31
N LEU A 38 -0.06 -6.15 2.53
CA LEU A 38 0.52 -6.84 3.70
C LEU A 38 0.55 -8.36 3.57
N PRO A 39 -0.55 -9.05 3.22
CA PRO A 39 -0.54 -10.51 3.21
C PRO A 39 0.41 -11.02 2.12
N ARG A 40 0.52 -10.26 1.03
CA ARG A 40 1.47 -10.56 -0.04
C ARG A 40 2.91 -10.37 0.41
N ASP A 41 3.22 -9.25 1.05
CA ASP A 41 4.57 -8.96 1.55
C ASP A 41 5.01 -9.98 2.60
N GLN A 42 4.14 -10.32 3.55
CA GLN A 42 4.42 -11.37 4.53
C GLN A 42 4.71 -12.72 3.87
N LYS A 43 4.00 -13.05 2.78
CA LYS A 43 4.17 -14.33 2.07
C LYS A 43 5.43 -14.40 1.20
N HIS A 44 5.87 -13.29 0.59
CA HIS A 44 6.90 -13.34 -0.46
C HIS A 44 8.21 -12.61 -0.12
N VAL A 45 8.20 -11.67 0.82
CA VAL A 45 9.37 -10.83 1.15
C VAL A 45 10.01 -11.25 2.48
N GLY A 46 9.27 -11.95 3.34
CA GLY A 46 9.79 -12.39 4.65
C GLY A 46 10.25 -11.21 5.50
N ASN A 47 11.42 -11.33 6.15
CA ASN A 47 12.04 -10.28 6.99
C ASN A 47 12.97 -9.32 6.23
N ALA A 48 12.94 -9.28 4.89
CA ALA A 48 13.77 -8.33 4.15
C ALA A 48 13.26 -6.89 4.29
N ASN A 49 14.19 -5.92 4.25
CA ASN A 49 13.86 -4.49 4.28
C ASN A 49 12.88 -4.14 3.16
N ARG A 50 11.84 -3.38 3.49
CA ARG A 50 10.73 -3.06 2.58
C ARG A 50 10.75 -1.58 2.22
N MET A 51 10.31 -1.23 1.03
CA MET A 51 10.12 0.17 0.67
C MET A 51 8.85 0.28 -0.15
N LEU A 52 7.93 1.14 0.28
CA LEU A 52 6.70 1.40 -0.44
C LEU A 52 6.80 2.76 -1.10
N GLN A 53 6.83 2.74 -2.42
CA GLN A 53 6.76 3.93 -3.25
C GLN A 53 5.33 4.08 -3.76
N GLN A 54 4.73 5.24 -3.51
CA GLN A 54 3.36 5.59 -3.91
C GLN A 54 3.31 7.04 -4.39
N ASP A 55 2.25 7.39 -5.10
CA ASP A 55 2.07 8.76 -5.58
C ASP A 55 1.73 9.73 -4.44
N SER A 56 1.93 11.03 -4.72
CA SER A 56 1.74 12.12 -3.76
C SER A 56 0.28 12.60 -3.65
N THR A 57 -0.70 11.78 -4.06
CA THR A 57 -2.11 12.16 -3.99
C THR A 57 -2.59 12.31 -2.53
N PRO A 58 -3.59 13.15 -2.23
CA PRO A 58 -4.02 13.42 -0.85
C PRO A 58 -4.43 12.17 -0.05
N ASP A 59 -4.96 11.18 -0.75
CA ASP A 59 -5.39 9.92 -0.16
C ASP A 59 -4.22 8.96 0.12
N CYS A 60 -3.16 9.02 -0.69
CA CYS A 60 -1.91 8.28 -0.50
C CYS A 60 -0.94 8.99 0.46
N LYS A 61 -0.91 10.33 0.50
CA LYS A 61 -0.11 11.14 1.44
C LYS A 61 -0.62 11.11 2.87
N ALA A 62 -1.79 10.52 3.10
CA ALA A 62 -2.42 10.40 4.40
C ALA A 62 -1.42 10.06 5.49
N LYS A 63 -1.18 11.00 6.42
CA LYS A 63 -0.29 10.81 7.57
C LYS A 63 -0.61 9.51 8.31
N LYS A 64 -1.89 9.14 8.36
CA LYS A 64 -2.39 7.88 8.94
C LYS A 64 -1.99 6.63 8.16
N ALA A 65 -1.90 6.67 6.83
CA ALA A 65 -1.41 5.54 6.04
C ALA A 65 0.10 5.36 6.25
N LYS A 66 0.86 6.48 6.27
CA LYS A 66 2.31 6.48 6.58
C LYS A 66 2.59 5.98 8.00
N GLU A 67 1.89 6.50 9.01
CA GLU A 67 1.99 6.07 10.41
C GLU A 67 1.62 4.59 10.58
N TRP A 68 0.54 4.15 9.92
CA TRP A 68 0.12 2.77 9.97
C TRP A 68 1.18 1.83 9.39
N CYS A 69 1.81 2.20 8.27
CA CYS A 69 2.91 1.42 7.73
C CYS A 69 4.15 1.43 8.61
N LYS A 70 4.51 2.57 9.22
CA LYS A 70 5.61 2.64 10.21
C LYS A 70 5.39 1.68 11.40
N VAL A 71 4.16 1.49 11.84
CA VAL A 71 3.83 0.60 12.98
C VAL A 71 3.79 -0.88 12.55
N ASN A 72 3.22 -1.19 11.39
CA ASN A 72 2.94 -2.58 10.98
C ASN A 72 3.98 -3.15 10.00
N SER A 73 4.89 -2.31 9.53
CA SER A 73 6.00 -2.65 8.65
C SER A 73 7.13 -1.63 8.91
N PRO A 74 7.82 -1.72 10.06
CA PRO A 74 8.80 -0.72 10.49
C PRO A 74 9.97 -0.56 9.51
N ASP A 75 10.24 -1.57 8.69
CA ASP A 75 11.25 -1.53 7.63
C ASP A 75 10.82 -0.68 6.43
N MET A 76 9.52 -0.33 6.33
CA MET A 76 8.92 0.34 5.19
C MET A 76 9.18 1.86 5.23
N VAL A 77 10.21 2.31 4.51
CA VAL A 77 10.48 3.74 4.33
C VAL A 77 9.41 4.35 3.42
N SER A 78 8.59 5.23 3.97
CA SER A 78 7.69 6.10 3.18
C SER A 78 8.49 7.29 2.67
N SER A 79 8.36 7.62 1.37
CA SER A 79 8.96 8.85 0.85
C SER A 79 8.42 10.09 1.57
N GLU A 80 9.33 10.99 1.95
CA GLU A 80 9.07 12.31 2.51
C GLU A 80 9.10 13.34 1.38
N GLU A 81 7.99 13.47 0.66
CA GLU A 81 7.68 14.66 -0.14
C GLU A 81 6.23 15.08 0.09
#